data_AF-A0A7K7I9Z4-F1
#
_entry.id   AF-A0A7K7I9Z4-F1
#
_cell.length_a   1.000
_cell.length_b   1.000
_cell.length_c   1.000
_cell.angle_alpha   90.00
_cell.angle_beta   90.00
_cell.angle_gamma   90.00
#
_symmetry.space_group_name_H-M   'P 1'
#
loop_
_entity.id
_entity.type
_entity.pdbx_description
1 polymer ?
#
loop_
_entity_poly.entity_id
_entity_poly.type
_entity_poly.pdbx_seq_one_letter_code
_entity_poly.pdbx_strand_id
1 'polypeptide(L)'
;PLQRLQPKTVGNKTERLGTSQKKPREPQVPRSLIKEIFRHFAKMPVTRDAFKIVEKCSERYFKQLSNDLEAYSHHAGRKTVEAADLEVLMRRQGLVTDKMPLTVLIERYLPLEYRRLLIPVAVSGNKVIPCK
;
A
#
# COMPACT_ATOMS: atom_id res chain seq x y z
N PRO A 1 49.35 62.80 5.96
CA PRO A 1 48.91 61.40 5.75
C PRO A 1 47.40 61.26 5.99
N LEU A 2 46.60 61.28 4.92
CA LEU A 2 45.16 61.00 4.97
C LEU A 2 44.88 59.92 3.91
N GLN A 3 44.57 58.73 4.39
CA GLN A 3 44.37 57.52 3.59
C GLN A 3 43.13 57.65 2.71
N ARG A 4 43.33 57.46 1.40
CA ARG A 4 42.27 57.09 0.45
C ARG A 4 41.83 55.65 0.75
N LEU A 5 40.61 55.48 1.25
CA LEU A 5 39.97 54.17 1.35
C LEU A 5 39.34 53.81 -0.01
N GLN A 6 39.84 52.73 -0.61
CA GLN A 6 39.31 52.13 -1.83
C GLN A 6 38.04 51.32 -1.53
N PRO A 7 37.03 51.29 -2.42
CA PRO A 7 35.85 50.46 -2.25
C PRO A 7 36.17 48.97 -2.49
N LYS A 8 35.63 48.11 -1.62
CA LYS A 8 35.79 46.65 -1.66
C LYS A 8 35.02 46.05 -2.84
N THR A 9 35.70 45.25 -3.66
CA THR A 9 35.11 44.41 -4.71
C THR A 9 34.29 43.29 -4.08
N VAL A 10 32.99 43.24 -4.38
CA VAL A 10 32.11 42.11 -4.06
C VAL A 10 32.36 41.02 -5.10
N GLY A 11 32.95 39.90 -4.68
CA GLY A 11 33.14 38.72 -5.52
C GLY A 11 31.82 38.00 -5.76
N ASN A 12 31.41 37.90 -7.01
CA ASN A 12 30.23 37.15 -7.44
C ASN A 12 30.50 35.64 -7.29
N LYS A 13 29.98 35.03 -6.23
CA LYS A 13 29.85 33.57 -6.14
C LYS A 13 28.56 33.19 -6.87
N THR A 14 28.71 32.73 -8.11
CA THR A 14 27.61 32.12 -8.87
C THR A 14 27.27 30.78 -8.24
N GLU A 15 26.29 30.76 -7.33
CA GLU A 15 25.71 29.53 -6.82
C GLU A 15 24.95 28.83 -7.96
N ARG A 16 25.49 27.71 -8.45
CA ARG A 16 24.80 26.85 -9.40
C ARG A 16 23.71 26.09 -8.64
N LEU A 17 22.48 26.60 -8.73
CA LEU A 17 21.28 25.93 -8.23
C LEU A 17 21.00 24.68 -9.08
N GLY A 18 21.63 23.56 -8.72
CA GLY A 18 21.35 22.25 -9.31
C GLY A 18 20.02 21.71 -8.80
N THR A 19 18.90 22.15 -9.38
CA THR A 19 17.60 21.52 -9.16
C THR A 19 17.55 20.20 -9.90
N SER A 20 18.07 19.14 -9.28
CA SER A 20 17.74 17.78 -9.68
C SER A 20 16.26 17.58 -9.39
N GLN A 21 15.41 17.82 -10.39
CA GLN A 21 13.99 17.49 -10.33
C GLN A 21 13.88 15.97 -10.18
N LYS A 22 13.86 15.49 -8.93
CA LYS A 22 13.44 14.13 -8.63
C LYS A 22 11.99 14.02 -9.09
N LYS A 23 11.76 13.20 -10.12
CA LYS A 23 10.41 12.73 -10.46
C LYS A 23 9.69 12.34 -9.16
N PRO A 24 8.42 12.71 -8.98
CA PRO A 24 7.64 12.25 -7.83
C PRO A 24 7.75 10.73 -7.77
N ARG A 25 8.28 10.20 -6.66
CA ARG A 25 8.29 8.75 -6.46
C ARG A 25 6.83 8.32 -6.33
N GLU A 26 6.46 7.29 -7.09
CA GLU A 26 5.15 6.65 -6.91
C GLU A 26 4.94 6.32 -5.42
N PRO A 27 3.73 6.50 -4.89
CA PRO A 27 3.45 6.17 -3.51
C PRO A 27 3.71 4.68 -3.27
N GLN A 28 4.58 4.37 -2.32
CA GLN A 28 4.96 3.01 -1.96
C GLN A 28 4.50 2.69 -0.54
N VAL A 29 4.20 1.42 -0.28
CA VAL A 29 3.98 0.93 1.08
C VAL A 29 5.22 1.20 1.92
N PRO A 30 5.09 1.70 3.17
CA PRO A 30 6.23 1.98 4.03
C PRO A 30 7.13 0.75 4.20
N ARG A 31 8.43 0.93 3.99
CA ARG A 31 9.43 -0.15 4.10
C ARG A 31 9.46 -0.80 5.49
N SER A 32 9.18 -0.03 6.53
CA SER A 32 9.06 -0.53 7.90
C SER A 32 7.93 -1.56 8.01
N LEU A 33 6.76 -1.23 7.46
CA LEU A 33 5.59 -2.10 7.47
C LEU A 33 5.82 -3.39 6.69
N ILE A 34 6.40 -3.31 5.47
CA ILE A 34 6.76 -4.51 4.68
C ILE A 34 7.67 -5.43 5.48
N LYS A 35 8.70 -4.87 6.14
CA LYS A 35 9.65 -5.64 6.95
C LYS A 35 8.99 -6.28 8.17
N GLU A 36 8.11 -5.54 8.84
CA GLU A 36 7.40 -6.02 10.02
C GLU A 36 6.49 -7.19 9.69
N ILE A 37 5.65 -7.04 8.65
CA ILE A 37 4.75 -8.09 8.16
C ILE A 37 5.57 -9.32 7.73
N PHE A 38 6.62 -9.14 6.93
CA PHE A 38 7.40 -10.26 6.43
C PHE A 38 8.11 -11.01 7.57
N ARG A 39 8.69 -10.31 8.55
CA ARG A 39 9.28 -10.95 9.74
C ARG A 39 8.25 -11.71 10.55
N HIS A 40 7.06 -11.14 10.72
CA HIS A 40 5.98 -11.79 11.44
C HIS A 40 5.64 -13.15 10.83
N PHE A 41 5.60 -13.27 9.50
CA PHE A 41 5.27 -14.53 8.83
C PHE A 41 6.48 -15.46 8.60
N ALA A 42 7.67 -14.92 8.35
CA ALA A 42 8.86 -15.74 8.08
C ALA A 42 9.34 -16.54 9.29
N LYS A 43 9.09 -16.06 10.52
CA LYS A 43 9.49 -16.69 11.79
C LYS A 43 10.99 -17.07 11.89
N MET A 44 11.83 -16.45 11.06
CA MET A 44 13.26 -16.72 11.00
C MET A 44 14.06 -15.45 10.69
N PRO A 45 15.38 -15.42 10.95
CA PRO A 45 16.23 -14.29 10.58
C PRO A 45 16.27 -14.09 9.06
N VAL A 46 16.16 -12.83 8.62
CA VAL A 46 16.16 -12.45 7.19
C VAL A 46 17.23 -11.40 6.95
N THR A 47 18.04 -11.59 5.90
CA THR A 47 19.15 -10.68 5.57
C THR A 47 18.64 -9.33 5.05
N ARG A 48 19.48 -8.29 5.15
CA ARG A 48 19.12 -6.95 4.66
C ARG A 48 18.86 -6.92 3.16
N ASP A 49 19.60 -7.71 2.38
CA ASP A 49 19.44 -7.78 0.94
C ASP A 49 18.16 -8.53 0.53
N ALA A 50 17.79 -9.59 1.27
CA ALA A 50 16.51 -10.26 1.07
C ALA A 50 15.33 -9.28 1.25
N PHE A 51 15.37 -8.40 2.26
CA PHE A 51 14.34 -7.38 2.42
C PHE A 51 14.24 -6.41 1.24
N LYS A 52 15.36 -6.06 0.57
CA LYS A 52 15.32 -5.23 -0.64
C LYS A 52 14.59 -5.93 -1.78
N ILE A 53 14.70 -7.26 -1.87
CA ILE A 53 13.96 -8.06 -2.86
C ILE A 53 12.47 -8.10 -2.50
N VAL A 54 12.12 -8.32 -1.23
CA VAL A 54 10.72 -8.30 -0.76
C VAL A 54 10.05 -6.95 -1.03
N GLU A 55 10.76 -5.84 -0.81
CA GLU A 55 10.29 -4.49 -1.16
C GLU A 55 9.95 -4.39 -2.66
N LYS A 56 10.85 -4.81 -3.56
CA LYS A 56 10.61 -4.84 -5.02
C LYS A 56 9.48 -5.79 -5.42
N CYS A 57 9.36 -6.94 -4.78
CA CYS A 57 8.26 -7.88 -5.01
C CYS A 57 6.92 -7.26 -4.61
N SER A 58 6.89 -6.51 -3.51
CA SER A 58 5.69 -5.80 -3.05
C SER A 58 5.26 -4.73 -4.05
N GLU A 59 6.20 -3.95 -4.60
CA GLU A 59 5.91 -2.99 -5.68
C GLU A 59 5.30 -3.68 -6.90
N ARG A 60 5.89 -4.80 -7.35
CA ARG A 60 5.37 -5.58 -8.48
C ARG A 60 3.99 -6.15 -8.19
N TYR A 61 3.77 -6.63 -6.96
CA TYR A 61 2.48 -7.17 -6.53
C TYR A 61 1.37 -6.13 -6.65
N PHE A 62 1.57 -4.91 -6.12
CA PHE A 62 0.56 -3.86 -6.22
C PHE A 62 0.32 -3.41 -7.66
N LYS A 63 1.37 -3.33 -8.49
CA LYS A 63 1.20 -3.02 -9.91
C LYS A 63 0.35 -4.06 -10.64
N GLN A 64 0.63 -5.35 -10.42
CA GLN A 64 -0.15 -6.42 -11.02
C GLN A 64 -1.59 -6.43 -10.51
N LEU A 65 -1.77 -6.28 -9.19
CA LEU A 65 -3.09 -6.23 -8.55
C LEU A 65 -3.93 -5.09 -9.10
N SER A 66 -3.36 -3.89 -9.30
CA SER A 66 -4.09 -2.77 -9.90
C SER A 66 -4.57 -3.08 -11.33
N ASN A 67 -3.71 -3.67 -12.16
CA ASN A 67 -4.08 -4.04 -13.53
C ASN A 67 -5.19 -5.11 -13.56
N ASP A 68 -5.14 -6.08 -12.64
CA ASP A 68 -6.17 -7.13 -12.54
C ASP A 68 -7.52 -6.56 -12.11
N LEU A 69 -7.54 -5.65 -11.13
CA LEU A 69 -8.77 -5.02 -10.65
C LEU A 69 -9.38 -4.07 -11.69
N GLU A 70 -8.55 -3.38 -12.47
CA GLU A 70 -8.99 -2.60 -13.62
C GLU A 70 -9.68 -3.50 -14.65
N ALA A 71 -9.09 -4.65 -14.98
CA ALA A 71 -9.69 -5.59 -15.93
C ALA A 71 -11.03 -6.15 -15.43
N TYR A 72 -11.16 -6.48 -14.14
CA TYR A 72 -12.41 -7.01 -13.57
C TYR A 72 -13.52 -5.97 -13.50
N SER A 73 -13.21 -4.77 -12.99
CA SER A 73 -14.21 -3.69 -12.93
C SER A 73 -14.66 -3.28 -14.34
N HIS A 74 -13.73 -3.18 -15.29
CA HIS A 74 -14.05 -2.90 -16.70
C HIS A 74 -14.88 -4.01 -17.35
N HIS A 75 -14.57 -5.28 -17.09
CA HIS A 75 -15.35 -6.42 -17.59
C HIS A 75 -16.80 -6.38 -17.09
N ALA A 76 -17.02 -5.91 -15.86
CA ALA A 76 -18.36 -5.69 -15.30
C ALA A 76 -19.01 -4.37 -15.76
N GLY A 77 -18.39 -3.61 -16.67
CA GLY A 77 -18.89 -2.32 -17.15
C GLY A 77 -18.84 -1.19 -16.10
N ARG A 78 -18.09 -1.39 -15.01
CA ARG A 78 -17.93 -0.42 -13.91
C ARG A 78 -16.61 0.33 -14.04
N LYS A 79 -16.56 1.52 -13.43
CA LYS A 79 -15.33 2.30 -13.23
C LYS A 79 -14.81 2.25 -11.78
N THR A 80 -15.58 1.64 -10.90
CA THR A 80 -15.30 1.53 -9.47
C THR A 80 -15.02 0.07 -9.14
N VAL A 81 -13.95 -0.17 -8.39
CA VAL A 81 -13.62 -1.49 -7.87
C VAL A 81 -14.54 -1.81 -6.70
N GLU A 82 -15.17 -2.99 -6.74
CA GLU A 82 -16.05 -3.49 -5.69
C GLU A 82 -15.43 -4.67 -4.93
N ALA A 83 -16.00 -5.01 -3.79
CA ALA A 83 -15.54 -6.15 -2.97
C ALA A 83 -15.55 -7.48 -3.76
N ALA A 84 -16.51 -7.64 -4.68
CA ALA A 84 -16.58 -8.80 -5.55
C ALA A 84 -15.36 -8.94 -6.47
N ASP A 85 -14.79 -7.82 -6.96
CA ASP A 85 -13.59 -7.86 -7.81
C ASP A 85 -12.37 -8.37 -7.03
N LEU A 86 -12.27 -7.98 -5.75
CA LEU A 86 -11.24 -8.49 -4.83
C LEU A 86 -11.47 -9.96 -4.49
N GLU A 87 -12.70 -10.39 -4.26
CA GLU A 87 -13.02 -11.79 -3.99
C GLU A 87 -12.65 -12.69 -5.19
N VAL A 88 -12.98 -12.27 -6.41
CA VAL A 88 -12.58 -12.95 -7.65
C VAL A 88 -11.06 -13.00 -7.78
N LEU A 89 -10.35 -11.89 -7.51
CA LEU A 89 -8.89 -11.85 -7.53
C LEU A 89 -8.29 -12.88 -6.54
N MET A 90 -8.77 -12.88 -5.30
CA MET A 90 -8.26 -13.76 -4.26
C MET A 90 -8.62 -15.24 -4.51
N ARG A 91 -9.76 -15.51 -5.17
CA ARG A 91 -10.11 -16.86 -5.64
C ARG A 91 -9.18 -17.30 -6.77
N ARG A 92 -8.86 -16.42 -7.73
CA ARG A 92 -7.87 -16.69 -8.79
C ARG A 92 -6.46 -16.94 -8.24
N GLN A 93 -6.09 -16.25 -7.15
CA GLN A 93 -4.83 -16.47 -6.44
C GLN A 93 -4.82 -17.76 -5.58
N GLY A 94 -5.95 -18.46 -5.46
CA GLY A 94 -6.07 -19.68 -4.65
C GLY A 94 -6.15 -19.43 -3.14
N LEU A 95 -6.33 -18.17 -2.71
CA LEU A 95 -6.49 -17.81 -1.29
C LEU A 95 -7.93 -18.06 -0.81
N VAL A 96 -8.91 -17.65 -1.62
CA VAL A 96 -10.33 -17.89 -1.35
C VAL A 96 -10.75 -19.18 -2.03
N THR A 97 -11.31 -20.10 -1.25
CA THR A 97 -11.84 -21.39 -1.73
C THR A 97 -13.14 -21.70 -0.99
N ASP A 98 -13.86 -22.73 -1.41
CA ASP A 98 -15.12 -23.11 -0.76
C ASP A 98 -14.91 -23.56 0.70
N LYS A 99 -13.70 -24.02 1.04
CA LYS A 99 -13.29 -24.35 2.42
C LYS A 99 -12.72 -23.15 3.19
N MET A 100 -12.31 -22.09 2.48
CA MET A 100 -11.67 -20.90 3.03
C MET A 100 -12.32 -19.66 2.42
N PRO A 101 -13.54 -19.28 2.88
CA PRO A 101 -14.22 -18.11 2.36
C PRO A 101 -13.51 -16.81 2.79
N LEU A 102 -13.77 -15.72 2.07
CA LEU A 102 -13.14 -14.42 2.32
C LEU A 102 -13.35 -13.90 3.75
N THR A 103 -14.53 -14.16 4.34
CA THR A 103 -14.85 -13.80 5.73
C THR A 103 -13.89 -14.42 6.74
N VAL A 104 -13.53 -15.69 6.56
CA VAL A 104 -12.58 -16.39 7.43
C VAL A 104 -11.17 -15.80 7.30
N LEU A 105 -10.77 -15.37 6.11
CA LEU A 105 -9.50 -14.67 5.91
C LEU A 105 -9.48 -13.31 6.62
N ILE A 106 -10.58 -12.55 6.53
CA ILE A 106 -10.75 -11.26 7.22
C ILE A 106 -10.62 -11.45 8.74
N GLU A 107 -11.26 -12.46 9.30
CA GLU A 107 -11.19 -12.76 10.73
C GLU A 107 -9.78 -13.16 11.20
N ARG A 108 -9.01 -13.86 10.35
CA ARG A 108 -7.66 -14.31 10.71
C ARG A 108 -6.60 -13.22 10.59
N TYR A 109 -6.68 -12.39 9.55
CA TYR A 109 -5.57 -11.51 9.17
C TYR A 109 -5.81 -10.02 9.42
N LEU A 110 -7.05 -9.59 9.66
CA LEU A 110 -7.33 -8.18 9.96
C LEU A 110 -7.53 -7.94 11.47
N PRO A 111 -7.07 -6.80 12.00
CA PRO A 111 -7.47 -6.31 13.33
C PRO A 111 -8.98 -6.12 13.47
N LEU A 112 -9.46 -6.13 14.72
CA LEU A 112 -10.90 -6.08 15.02
C LEU A 112 -11.57 -4.81 14.48
N GLU A 113 -10.89 -3.66 14.46
CA GLU A 113 -11.48 -2.42 13.97
C GLU A 113 -11.89 -2.54 12.49
N TYR A 114 -11.03 -3.15 11.68
CA TYR A 114 -11.29 -3.33 10.24
C TYR A 114 -12.32 -4.43 9.97
N ARG A 115 -12.38 -5.48 10.80
CA ARG A 115 -13.40 -6.55 10.64
C ARG A 115 -14.81 -5.99 10.78
N ARG A 116 -15.03 -5.09 11.73
CA ARG A 116 -16.35 -4.47 11.98
C ARG A 116 -16.87 -3.67 10.78
N LEU A 117 -15.99 -3.22 9.89
CA LEU A 117 -16.37 -2.50 8.66
C LEU A 117 -16.78 -3.45 7.53
N LEU A 118 -16.28 -4.69 7.53
CA LEU A 118 -16.41 -5.63 6.42
C LEU A 118 -17.40 -6.75 6.70
N ILE A 119 -17.47 -7.20 7.96
CA ILE A 119 -18.37 -8.26 8.40
C ILE A 119 -19.48 -7.60 9.21
N PRO A 120 -20.74 -7.72 8.79
CA PRO A 120 -21.87 -7.29 9.61
C PRO A 120 -21.88 -8.08 10.91
N VAL A 121 -21.54 -7.43 12.02
CA VAL A 121 -21.63 -8.03 13.36
C VAL A 121 -22.96 -7.64 13.96
N ALA A 122 -23.68 -8.62 14.52
CA ALA A 122 -24.86 -8.34 15.29
C ALA A 122 -24.47 -7.56 16.56
N VAL A 123 -24.91 -6.32 16.67
CA VAL A 123 -24.77 -5.51 17.88
C VAL A 123 -26.09 -5.54 18.67
N SER A 124 -25.99 -5.37 19.98
CA SER A 124 -27.17 -5.18 20.85
C SER A 124 -28.02 -4.05 20.28
N GLY A 125 -29.27 -4.35 19.89
CA GLY A 125 -30.19 -3.41 19.21
C GLY A 125 -30.60 -3.79 17.79
N ASN A 126 -30.05 -4.86 17.20
CA ASN A 126 -30.50 -5.33 15.89
C ASN A 126 -31.94 -5.86 15.94
N LYS A 127 -32.87 -5.21 15.22
CA LYS A 127 -34.21 -5.76 14.95
C LYS A 127 -34.11 -6.83 13.87
N VAL A 128 -34.11 -8.09 14.28
CA VAL A 128 -34.29 -9.22 13.36
C VAL A 128 -35.75 -9.26 12.96
N ILE A 129 -36.06 -8.94 11.70
CA ILE A 129 -37.40 -9.11 11.14
C ILE A 129 -37.42 -10.50 10.49
N PRO A 130 -38.14 -11.48 11.06
CA PRO A 130 -38.30 -12.77 10.41
C PRO A 130 -39.08 -12.57 9.10
N CYS A 131 -38.46 -12.94 7.97
CA CYS A 131 -39.18 -13.11 6.72
C CYS A 131 -39.98 -14.41 6.78
N LYS A 132 -41.26 -14.34 6.39
CA LYS A 132 -42.19 -15.48 6.32
C LYS A 132 -41.80 -16.45 5.21
#